data_AF-A0AAJ4FA48-F1
#
_entry.id   AF-A0AAJ4FA48-F1
#
_cell.length_a   1.000
_cell.length_b   1.000
_cell.length_c   1.000
_cell.angle_alpha   90.00
_cell.angle_beta   90.00
_cell.angle_gamma   90.00
#
_symmetry.space_group_name_H-M   'P 1'
#
loop_
_entity.id
_entity.type
_entity.pdbx_description
1 polymer ?
#
loop_
_entity_poly.entity_id
_entity_poly.type
_entity_poly.pdbx_seq_one_letter_code
_entity_poly.pdbx_strand_id
1 'polypeptide(L)' 'MKDLSIEYRDGKFVQLVIDGVVMKGVTSIEFSHSVGQDVPTLSVSGHLWPEPEKINPVLLQVEKDSA' A
#
# COMPACT_ATOMS: atom_id res chain seq x y z
N MET A 1 -1.92 16.68 2.51
CA MET A 1 -2.97 15.84 1.92
C MET A 1 -3.91 16.77 1.17
N LYS A 2 -3.93 16.67 -0.15
CA LYS A 2 -4.79 17.42 -1.06
C LYS A 2 -6.10 16.68 -1.31
N ASP A 3 -6.05 15.35 -1.37
CA ASP A 3 -7.20 14.49 -1.63
C ASP A 3 -7.14 13.22 -0.77
N LEU A 4 -8.30 12.80 -0.26
CA LEU A 4 -8.49 11.61 0.55
C LEU A 4 -9.81 10.95 0.17
N SER A 5 -9.74 9.68 -0.24
CA SER A 5 -10.92 8.87 -0.52
C SER A 5 -10.86 7.56 0.25
N ILE A 6 -11.97 7.25 0.94
CA ILE A 6 -12.18 5.98 1.64
C ILE A 6 -13.47 5.39 1.09
N GLU A 7 -13.36 4.26 0.36
CA GLU A 7 -14.50 3.62 -0.27
C GLU A 7 -14.88 2.34 0.46
N TYR A 8 -16.17 2.26 0.81
CA TYR A 8 -16.83 1.05 1.25
C TYR A 8 -17.94 0.69 0.27
N ARG A 9 -18.06 -0.58 -0.06
CA ARG A 9 -19.13 -1.12 -0.89
C ARG A 9 -19.74 -2.31 -0.19
N ASP A 10 -21.06 -2.29 -0.03
CA ASP A 10 -21.81 -3.34 0.68
C ASP A 10 -21.25 -3.63 2.09
N GLY A 11 -20.82 -2.57 2.78
CA GLY A 11 -20.22 -2.67 4.12
C GLY A 11 -18.79 -3.22 4.15
N LYS A 12 -18.16 -3.48 3.00
CA LYS A 12 -16.78 -3.98 2.89
C LYS A 12 -15.85 -2.88 2.44
N PHE A 13 -14.66 -2.85 3.04
CA PHE A 13 -13.58 -1.96 2.62
C PHE A 13 -13.14 -2.29 1.19
N VAL A 14 -13.14 -1.29 0.31
CA VAL A 14 -12.70 -1.42 -1.09
C VAL A 14 -11.30 -0.85 -1.25
N GLN A 15 -11.11 0.42 -0.87
CA GLN A 15 -9.82 1.10 -1.03
C GLN A 15 -9.69 2.33 -0.14
N LEU A 16 -8.43 2.67 0.13
CA LEU A 16 -8.00 3.95 0.67
C LEU A 16 -7.08 4.59 -0.38
N VAL A 17 -7.38 5.82 -0.79
CA VAL A 17 -6.58 6.60 -1.73
C VAL A 17 -6.16 7.91 -1.08
N ILE A 18 -4.85 8.19 -1.08
CA ILE A 18 -4.28 9.44 -0.55
C ILE A 18 -3.50 10.11 -1.66
N ASP A 19 -3.88 11.33 -2.03
CA ASP A 19 -3.23 12.12 -3.07
C ASP A 19 -3.03 11.35 -4.40
N GLY A 20 -3.99 10.48 -4.74
CA GLY A 20 -3.97 9.62 -5.93
C GLY A 20 -3.26 8.27 -5.78
N VAL A 21 -2.67 7.98 -4.61
CA VAL A 21 -1.98 6.71 -4.33
C VAL A 21 -2.92 5.73 -3.62
N VAL A 22 -3.13 4.55 -4.21
CA VAL A 22 -3.92 3.47 -3.62
C VAL A 22 -3.09 2.75 -2.55
N MET A 23 -3.57 2.75 -1.31
CA MET A 23 -2.93 2.05 -0.19
C MET A 23 -3.33 0.58 -0.17
N LYS A 24 -2.34 -0.32 -0.20
CA LYS A 24 -2.55 -1.78 -0.11
C LYS A 24 -2.32 -2.27 1.33
N GLY A 25 -2.94 -3.39 1.68
CA GLY A 25 -2.68 -4.09 2.95
C GLY A 25 -3.17 -3.36 4.20
N VAL A 26 -4.07 -2.39 4.05
CA VAL A 26 -4.64 -1.61 5.15
C VAL A 26 -5.47 -2.52 6.06
N THR A 27 -5.19 -2.47 7.36
CA THR A 27 -5.90 -3.24 8.40
C THR A 27 -6.69 -2.34 9.35
N SER A 28 -6.25 -1.09 9.54
CA SER A 28 -6.99 -0.09 10.29
C SER A 28 -6.83 1.30 9.70
N ILE A 29 -7.90 2.10 9.84
CA ILE A 29 -7.95 3.49 9.42
C ILE A 29 -8.56 4.27 10.58
N GLU A 30 -7.88 5.31 11.02
CA GLU A 30 -8.40 6.28 11.98
C GLU A 30 -8.26 7.67 11.37
N PHE A 31 -9.38 8.37 11.27
CA PHE A 31 -9.43 9.73 10.74
C PHE A 31 -10.05 10.65 11.79
N SER A 32 -9.35 11.72 12.13
CA SER A 32 -9.84 12.75 13.05
C SER A 32 -9.71 14.14 12.42
N HIS A 33 -10.77 14.91 12.56
CA HIS A 33 -10.84 16.28 12.09
C HIS A 33 -11.53 17.13 13.15
N SER A 34 -10.80 18.10 13.70
CA SER A 34 -11.32 19.03 14.71
C SER A 34 -11.80 20.31 14.03
N VAL A 35 -13.02 20.74 14.33
CA VAL A 35 -13.56 22.00 13.81
C VAL A 35 -12.64 23.16 14.22
N GLY A 36 -12.17 23.93 13.24
CA GLY A 36 -11.25 25.04 13.45
C GLY A 36 -9.77 24.68 13.35
N GLN A 37 -9.41 23.43 13.06
CA GLN A 37 -8.06 23.06 12.61
C GLN A 37 -7.99 22.96 11.09
N ASP A 38 -6.89 23.44 10.50
CA ASP A 38 -6.71 23.46 9.06
C ASP A 38 -6.43 22.08 8.45
N VAL A 39 -5.89 21.14 9.25
CA VAL A 39 -5.38 19.85 8.75
C VAL A 39 -5.93 18.69 9.57
N PRO A 40 -6.59 17.71 8.94
CA PRO A 40 -7.02 16.49 9.63
C PRO A 40 -5.84 15.55 9.92
N THR A 41 -6.01 14.68 10.92
CA THR A 41 -5.07 13.59 11.19
C THR A 41 -5.62 12.28 10.62
N LEU A 42 -4.79 11.55 9.89
CA LEU A 42 -5.09 10.23 9.35
C LEU A 42 -4.00 9.25 9.79
N SER A 43 -4.39 8.23 10.56
CA SER A 43 -3.54 7.13 10.98
C SER A 43 -3.95 5.86 10.23
N VAL A 44 -2.97 5.19 9.62
CA VAL A 44 -3.19 3.97 8.84
C VAL A 44 -2.24 2.90 9.36
N SER A 45 -2.77 1.72 9.64
CA SER A 45 -1.95 0.53 9.89
C SER A 45 -2.23 -0.51 8.83
N GLY A 46 -1.22 -1.34 8.56
CA GLY A 46 -1.31 -2.36 7.54
C GLY A 46 -0.12 -3.29 7.55
N HIS A 47 -0.18 -4.32 6.72
CA HIS A 47 0.94 -5.22 6.51
C HIS A 47 1.73 -4.80 5.27
N LEU A 48 3.04 -4.65 5.45
CA LEU A 48 3.99 -4.60 4.35
C LEU A 48 4.27 -6.05 3.94
N TRP A 49 3.35 -6.66 3.19
CA TRP A 49 3.72 -7.90 2.53
C TRP A 49 4.70 -7.51 1.41
N PRO A 50 5.92 -8.08 1.40
CA PRO A 50 6.72 -7.95 0.20
C PRO A 50 5.88 -8.57 -0.92
N GLU A 51 5.57 -7.77 -1.95
CA GLU A 51 5.12 -8.37 -3.19
C GLU A 51 6.20 -9.39 -3.58
N PRO A 52 5.84 -10.63 -3.96
CA PRO A 52 6.84 -11.53 -4.53
C PRO A 52 7.40 -10.79 -5.73
N GLU A 53 8.62 -10.26 -5.59
CA GLU A 53 9.41 -9.83 -6.73
C GLU A 53 9.32 -11.00 -7.71
N LYS A 54 8.89 -10.74 -8.95
CA LYS A 54 9.18 -11.66 -10.04
C LYS A 54 10.69 -11.70 -10.16
N ILE A 55 11.33 -12.54 -9.35
CA ILE A 55 12.71 -12.93 -9.53
C ILE A 55 12.67 -13.73 -10.82
N ASN A 56 12.91 -13.08 -11.95
CA ASN A 56 13.28 -13.77 -13.17
C ASN A 56 14.57 -14.52 -12.82
N PRO A 57 14.58 -15.86 -12.80
CA PRO A 57 15.81 -16.58 -12.56
C PRO A 57 16.72 -16.28 -13.75
N VAL A 58 17.70 -15.41 -13.54
CA VAL A 58 18.86 -15.32 -14.42
C VAL A 58 19.56 -16.67 -14.26
N LEU A 59 19.35 -17.56 -15.24
CA LEU A 59 20.13 -18.77 -15.36
C LEU A 59 21.58 -18.33 -15.61
N LEU A 60 22.39 -18.31 -14.55
CA LEU A 60 23.83 -18.24 -14.69
C LEU A 60 24.27 -19.53 -15.39
N GLN A 61 24.57 -19.42 -16.69
CA GLN A 61 25.29 -20.47 -17.40
C GLN A 61 26.65 -20.59 -16.74
N VAL A 62 26.85 -21.68 -16.01
CA VAL A 62 28.17 -22.06 -15.50
C VAL A 62 28.93 -22.60 -16.70
N GLU A 63 29.91 -21.86 -17.21
CA GLU A 63 30.88 -22.42 -18.15
C GLU A 63 31.59 -23.58 -17.45
N LYS A 64 31.42 -24.77 -18.01
CA LYS A 64 32.09 -25.97 -17.56
C LYS A 64 33.48 -25.96 -18.18
N ASP A 65 34.47 -25.49 -17.42
CA ASP A 65 35.87 -25.70 -17.78
C ASP A 65 36.13 -27.21 -17.92
N SER A 66 36.55 -27.59 -19.12
CA SER A 66 36.91 -28.97 -19.44
C SER A 66 38.32 -29.24 -18.93
N ALA A 67 38.46 -30.38 -18.24
CA ALA A 67 39.72 -30.91 -17.73
C ALA A 67 40.68 -31.38 -18.83
#